data_AF-A0A671YQ15-F1
#
_entry.id   AF-A0A671YQ15-F1
#
_cell.length_a   1.000
_cell.length_b   1.000
_cell.length_c   1.000
_cell.angle_alpha   90.00
_cell.angle_beta   90.00
_cell.angle_gamma   90.00
#
_symmetry.space_group_name_H-M   'P 1'
#
loop_
_entity.id
_entity.type
_entity.pdbx_description
1 polymer ?
#
loop_
_entity_poly.entity_id
_entity_poly.type
_entity_poly.pdbx_seq_one_letter_code
_entity_poly.pdbx_strand_id
1 'polypeptide(L)'
;MDGGLTITFISVAMFVGCFFLGFIPLLFRFSEKSLQFVSILGAGLLCGTALAVVIPEGVGLLEESWRAQRNSVGITATLGLVIHAAADGFALGAAVATGQVTVQVIVFFAVILHKAPAAFGLVSFLMHAGLEKKYIQGHLLAFSAAAPIVAIATYFILHASQLSATGVGMLFSFHAAHVGSQLSLPGHLIKGPPVRLLPHPLPHVKGGPGQPVRLLLDLLPL
;
A
#
# COMPACT_ATOMS: atom_id res chain seq x y z
N MET A 1 -3.62 9.91 31.77
CA MET A 1 -2.45 9.08 31.42
C MET A 1 -1.46 9.98 30.73
N ASP A 2 -0.21 9.99 31.16
CA ASP A 2 0.84 10.74 30.48
C ASP A 2 0.97 10.20 29.05
N GLY A 3 0.96 11.05 28.03
CA GLY A 3 1.02 10.61 26.63
C GLY A 3 2.21 9.69 26.34
N GLY A 4 3.31 9.86 27.06
CA GLY A 4 4.49 8.99 27.05
C GLY A 4 4.21 7.56 27.52
N LEU A 5 3.39 7.37 28.56
CA LEU A 5 2.97 6.04 29.00
C LEU A 5 2.04 5.39 27.98
N THR A 6 1.12 6.17 27.41
CA THR A 6 0.19 5.69 26.37
C THR A 6 0.94 5.21 25.13
N ILE A 7 1.87 6.00 24.59
CA ILE A 7 2.65 5.60 23.40
C ILE A 7 3.52 4.36 23.69
N THR A 8 4.07 4.24 24.89
CA THR A 8 4.88 3.10 25.28
C THR A 8 4.04 1.82 25.35
N PHE A 9 2.87 1.87 25.99
CA PHE A 9 1.97 0.72 26.07
C PHE A 9 1.45 0.29 24.69
N ILE A 10 1.03 1.26 23.88
CA ILE A 10 0.60 1.05 22.48
C ILE A 10 1.73 0.42 21.65
N SER A 11 2.95 0.91 21.78
CA SER A 11 4.12 0.42 21.04
C SER A 11 4.48 -1.02 21.41
N VAL A 12 4.45 -1.35 22.70
CA VAL A 12 4.67 -2.73 23.18
C VAL A 12 3.56 -3.65 22.66
N ALA A 13 2.30 -3.27 22.81
CA ALA A 13 1.17 -4.08 22.35
C ALA A 13 1.22 -4.31 20.82
N MET A 14 1.54 -3.28 20.05
CA MET A 14 1.68 -3.37 18.59
C MET A 14 2.87 -4.24 18.17
N PHE A 15 4.03 -4.09 18.83
CA PHE A 15 5.21 -4.92 18.56
C PHE A 15 4.92 -6.40 18.83
N VAL A 16 4.42 -6.69 20.04
CA VAL A 16 4.10 -8.04 20.50
C VAL A 16 3.03 -8.67 19.61
N GLY A 17 1.91 -7.98 19.37
CA GLY A 17 0.82 -8.50 18.55
C GLY A 17 1.26 -8.83 17.11
N CYS A 18 2.00 -7.93 16.48
CA CYS A 18 2.53 -8.15 15.13
C CYS A 18 3.54 -9.31 15.10
N PHE A 19 4.48 -9.34 16.05
CA PHE A 19 5.52 -10.34 16.11
C PHE A 19 4.94 -11.74 16.36
N PHE A 20 4.03 -11.90 17.32
CA PHE A 20 3.39 -13.18 17.61
C PHE A 20 2.58 -13.69 16.42
N LEU A 21 1.74 -12.86 15.80
CA LEU A 21 0.91 -13.26 14.67
C LEU A 21 1.76 -13.57 13.41
N GLY A 22 2.84 -12.81 13.18
CA GLY A 22 3.82 -13.12 12.14
C GLY A 22 4.64 -14.39 12.42
N PHE A 23 4.74 -14.83 13.66
CA PHE A 23 5.41 -16.07 14.03
C PHE A 23 4.52 -17.32 13.85
N ILE A 24 3.19 -17.15 13.72
CA ILE A 24 2.24 -18.25 13.53
C ILE A 24 2.57 -19.13 12.30
N PRO A 25 2.83 -18.59 11.09
CA PRO A 25 3.26 -19.40 9.93
C PRO A 25 4.52 -20.24 10.17
N LEU A 26 5.41 -19.79 11.06
CA LEU A 26 6.65 -20.50 11.41
C LEU A 26 6.42 -21.65 12.39
N LEU A 27 5.38 -21.53 13.23
CA LEU A 27 5.04 -22.49 14.30
C LEU A 27 4.08 -23.60 13.86
N PHE A 28 3.08 -23.27 13.04
CA PHE A 28 2.05 -24.22 12.64
C PHE A 28 2.27 -24.73 11.22
N ARG A 29 2.30 -26.06 11.07
CA ARG A 29 2.11 -26.70 9.76
C ARG A 29 0.62 -26.71 9.43
N PHE A 30 0.13 -25.63 8.83
CA PHE A 30 -1.25 -25.59 8.35
C PHE A 30 -1.47 -26.63 7.23
N SER A 31 -2.66 -27.23 7.20
CA SER A 31 -3.13 -28.06 6.08
C SER A 31 -3.14 -27.24 4.79
N GLU A 32 -2.73 -27.84 3.66
CA GLU A 32 -2.47 -27.14 2.38
C GLU A 32 -3.59 -26.19 1.96
N LYS A 33 -4.86 -26.53 2.24
CA LYS A 33 -6.02 -25.69 1.86
C LYS A 33 -6.07 -24.34 2.60
N SER A 34 -5.73 -24.33 3.89
CA SER A 34 -5.73 -23.10 4.69
C SER A 34 -4.49 -22.27 4.40
N LEU A 35 -3.35 -22.94 4.18
CA LEU A 35 -2.14 -22.29 3.73
C LEU A 35 -2.32 -21.69 2.32
N GLN A 36 -3.10 -22.33 1.44
CA GLN A 36 -3.42 -21.78 0.12
C GLN A 36 -4.32 -20.55 0.20
N PHE A 37 -5.34 -20.53 1.05
CA PHE A 37 -6.19 -19.34 1.16
C PHE A 37 -5.40 -18.12 1.64
N VAL A 38 -4.54 -18.31 2.64
CA VAL A 38 -3.71 -17.21 3.15
C VAL A 38 -2.53 -16.92 2.22
N SER A 39 -2.01 -17.92 1.49
CA SER A 39 -1.05 -17.71 0.42
C SER A 39 -1.65 -16.98 -0.76
N ILE A 40 -2.94 -17.13 -1.07
CA ILE A 40 -3.63 -16.41 -2.15
C ILE A 40 -3.82 -14.95 -1.75
N LEU A 41 -4.22 -14.66 -0.50
CA LEU A 41 -4.30 -13.28 -0.02
C LEU A 41 -2.92 -12.63 0.13
N GLY A 42 -1.95 -13.36 0.68
CA GLY A 42 -0.56 -12.91 0.78
C GLY A 42 0.06 -12.69 -0.60
N ALA A 43 -0.11 -13.64 -1.53
CA ALA A 43 0.35 -13.51 -2.91
C ALA A 43 -0.39 -12.41 -3.66
N GLY A 44 -1.67 -12.13 -3.39
CA GLY A 44 -2.39 -11.00 -3.97
C GLY A 44 -1.83 -9.65 -3.50
N LEU A 45 -1.61 -9.50 -2.19
CA LEU A 45 -0.99 -8.31 -1.60
C LEU A 45 0.46 -8.11 -2.10
N LEU A 46 1.21 -9.21 -2.18
CA LEU A 46 2.61 -9.22 -2.62
C LEU A 46 2.75 -9.10 -4.14
N CYS A 47 1.83 -9.65 -4.92
CA CYS A 47 1.76 -9.43 -6.37
C CYS A 47 1.34 -8.00 -6.66
N GLY A 48 0.44 -7.40 -5.88
CA GLY A 48 0.08 -5.98 -6.00
C GLY A 48 1.26 -5.06 -5.72
N THR A 49 2.00 -5.30 -4.63
CA THR A 49 3.22 -4.53 -4.30
C THR A 49 4.38 -4.84 -5.24
N ALA A 50 4.54 -6.11 -5.65
CA ALA A 50 5.54 -6.50 -6.63
C ALA A 50 5.23 -5.89 -8.00
N LEU A 51 4.01 -5.93 -8.54
CA LEU A 51 3.71 -5.30 -9.83
C LEU A 51 3.90 -3.78 -9.79
N ALA A 52 3.59 -3.13 -8.67
CA ALA A 52 3.82 -1.69 -8.49
C ALA A 52 5.32 -1.31 -8.47
N VAL A 53 6.21 -2.23 -8.12
CA VAL A 53 7.67 -2.00 -8.03
C VAL A 53 8.45 -2.64 -9.20
N VAL A 54 8.06 -3.84 -9.61
CA VAL A 54 8.65 -4.68 -10.67
C VAL A 54 8.32 -4.17 -12.06
N ILE A 55 7.21 -3.46 -12.30
CA ILE A 55 6.98 -2.85 -13.61
C ILE A 55 7.99 -1.69 -13.84
N PRO A 56 8.17 -0.73 -12.90
CA PRO A 56 9.22 0.29 -13.00
C PRO A 56 10.65 -0.24 -12.97
N GLU A 57 10.95 -1.24 -12.14
CA GLU A 57 12.31 -1.79 -12.04
C GLU A 57 12.61 -2.82 -13.14
N GLY A 58 11.62 -3.57 -13.61
CA GLY A 58 11.76 -4.58 -14.67
C GLY A 58 12.09 -3.98 -16.03
N VAL A 59 11.63 -2.77 -16.32
CA VAL A 59 12.09 -2.01 -17.51
C VAL A 59 13.54 -1.56 -17.39
N GLY A 60 14.10 -1.46 -16.18
CA GLY A 60 15.53 -1.21 -15.94
C GLY A 60 16.38 -2.49 -15.79
N LEU A 61 15.81 -3.59 -15.31
CA LEU A 61 16.50 -4.86 -15.01
C LEU A 61 16.53 -5.86 -16.18
N LEU A 62 15.81 -5.57 -17.28
CA LEU A 62 15.98 -6.29 -18.55
C LEU A 62 17.42 -6.19 -19.10
N GLU A 63 18.25 -5.28 -18.55
CA GLU A 63 19.66 -5.10 -18.92
C GLU A 63 20.65 -6.01 -18.15
N GLU A 64 20.30 -6.59 -16.98
CA GLU A 64 21.27 -7.29 -16.11
C GLU A 64 20.95 -8.76 -15.73
N SER A 65 19.81 -9.31 -16.15
CA SER A 65 19.61 -10.77 -16.32
C SER A 65 19.83 -11.71 -15.10
N TRP A 66 18.74 -11.90 -14.35
CA TRP A 66 18.10 -13.21 -14.14
C TRP A 66 18.60 -14.23 -13.09
N ARG A 67 19.79 -14.17 -12.47
CA ARG A 67 20.16 -15.20 -11.44
C ARG A 67 20.47 -14.73 -10.01
N ALA A 68 20.67 -13.43 -9.76
CA ALA A 68 20.82 -12.88 -8.39
C ALA A 68 19.47 -12.67 -7.65
N GLN A 69 18.34 -12.93 -8.32
CA GLN A 69 17.05 -12.29 -8.06
C GLN A 69 16.22 -12.86 -6.88
N ARG A 70 16.46 -14.10 -6.40
CA ARG A 70 15.61 -14.70 -5.34
C ARG A 70 15.84 -14.07 -3.96
N ASN A 71 17.07 -13.65 -3.66
CA ASN A 71 17.39 -12.89 -2.44
C ASN A 71 16.95 -11.43 -2.57
N SER A 72 17.16 -10.81 -3.74
CA SER A 72 16.80 -9.40 -3.97
C SER A 72 15.29 -9.16 -3.85
N VAL A 73 14.45 -10.08 -4.34
CA VAL A 73 12.99 -9.96 -4.26
C VAL A 73 12.46 -10.08 -2.82
N GLY A 74 13.08 -10.91 -1.97
CA GLY A 74 12.74 -10.99 -0.55
C GLY A 74 13.11 -9.71 0.22
N ILE A 75 14.26 -9.12 -0.14
CA ILE A 75 14.76 -7.88 0.45
C ILE A 75 13.91 -6.69 0.02
N THR A 76 13.57 -6.54 -1.26
CA THR A 76 12.73 -5.43 -1.75
C THR A 76 11.32 -5.48 -1.17
N ALA A 77 10.69 -6.66 -1.12
CA ALA A 77 9.37 -6.84 -0.50
C ALA A 77 9.39 -6.45 0.99
N THR A 78 10.42 -6.87 1.73
CA THR A 78 10.54 -6.52 3.14
C THR A 78 10.82 -5.04 3.34
N LEU A 79 11.69 -4.45 2.52
CA LEU A 79 12.02 -3.04 2.61
C LEU A 79 10.77 -2.17 2.39
N GLY A 80 9.98 -2.46 1.36
CA GLY A 80 8.71 -1.78 1.11
C GLY A 80 7.74 -1.89 2.29
N LEU A 81 7.62 -3.09 2.88
CA LEU A 81 6.79 -3.30 4.06
C LEU A 81 7.33 -2.63 5.33
N VAL A 82 8.64 -2.53 5.50
CA VAL A 82 9.26 -1.80 6.62
C VAL A 82 8.99 -0.30 6.50
N ILE A 83 9.07 0.27 5.30
CA ILE A 83 8.74 1.68 5.07
C ILE A 83 7.25 1.93 5.30
N HIS A 84 6.37 1.03 4.84
CA HIS A 84 4.93 1.09 5.13
C HIS A 84 4.67 1.02 6.64
N ALA A 85 5.31 0.10 7.35
CA ALA A 85 5.19 0.01 8.81
C ALA A 85 5.73 1.28 9.51
N ALA A 86 6.79 1.90 8.99
CA ALA A 86 7.26 3.18 9.50
C ALA A 86 6.21 4.29 9.34
N ALA A 87 5.49 4.31 8.21
CA ALA A 87 4.36 5.23 7.97
C ALA A 87 3.26 5.08 9.03
N ASP A 88 2.89 3.85 9.37
CA ASP A 88 1.92 3.57 10.43
C ASP A 88 2.38 4.12 11.79
N GLY A 89 3.69 3.99 12.06
CA GLY A 89 4.32 4.54 13.25
C GLY A 89 4.18 6.06 13.33
N PHE A 90 4.45 6.77 12.23
CA PHE A 90 4.25 8.22 12.16
C PHE A 90 2.80 8.62 12.47
N ALA A 91 1.83 7.96 11.82
CA ALA A 91 0.41 8.25 12.00
C ALA A 91 -0.02 8.01 13.46
N LEU A 92 0.43 6.92 14.07
CA LEU A 92 0.12 6.57 15.45
C LEU A 92 0.78 7.53 16.46
N GLY A 93 2.06 7.86 16.26
CA GLY A 93 2.79 8.82 17.09
C GLY A 93 2.18 10.23 17.03
N ALA A 94 1.78 10.66 15.83
CA ALA A 94 1.05 11.92 15.64
C ALA A 94 -0.34 11.89 16.29
N ALA A 95 -1.09 10.79 16.17
CA ALA A 95 -2.38 10.62 16.82
C ALA A 95 -2.25 10.72 18.35
N VAL A 96 -1.22 10.12 18.95
CA VAL A 96 -0.98 10.23 20.40
C VAL A 96 -0.62 11.66 20.80
N ALA A 97 0.17 12.37 19.99
CA ALA A 97 0.51 13.77 20.23
C ALA A 97 -0.71 14.71 20.25
N THR A 98 -1.83 14.36 19.61
CA THR A 98 -3.08 15.16 19.67
C THR A 98 -3.78 15.12 21.03
N GLY A 99 -3.44 14.15 21.90
CA GLY A 99 -4.11 13.95 23.19
C GLY A 99 -5.54 13.40 23.13
N GLN A 100 -6.12 13.21 21.93
CA GLN A 100 -7.49 12.70 21.77
C GLN A 100 -7.52 11.16 21.85
N VAL A 101 -7.98 10.63 22.98
CA VAL A 101 -8.04 9.19 23.25
C VAL A 101 -8.85 8.43 22.18
N THR A 102 -9.95 9.00 21.70
CA THR A 102 -10.78 8.37 20.65
C THR A 102 -9.99 8.13 19.36
N VAL A 103 -9.23 9.13 18.90
CA VAL A 103 -8.41 9.02 17.68
C VAL A 103 -7.30 8.00 17.91
N GLN A 104 -6.66 8.01 19.07
CA GLN A 104 -5.61 7.05 19.44
C GLN A 104 -6.11 5.61 19.38
N VAL A 105 -7.28 5.33 19.96
CA VAL A 105 -7.87 3.98 19.97
C VAL A 105 -8.26 3.54 18.56
N ILE A 106 -8.89 4.41 17.76
CA ILE A 106 -9.27 4.09 16.39
C ILE A 106 -8.04 3.79 15.52
N VAL A 107 -7.02 4.65 15.56
CA VAL A 107 -5.79 4.48 14.79
C VAL A 107 -5.03 3.24 15.26
N PHE A 108 -4.97 2.99 16.57
CA PHE A 108 -4.34 1.78 17.12
C PHE A 108 -4.97 0.50 16.59
N PHE A 109 -6.30 0.36 16.66
CA PHE A 109 -6.99 -0.81 16.14
C PHE A 109 -6.84 -0.93 14.62
N ALA A 110 -6.98 0.19 13.90
CA ALA A 110 -6.78 0.21 12.45
C ALA A 110 -5.39 -0.31 12.07
N VAL A 111 -4.33 0.15 12.74
CA VAL A 111 -2.95 -0.26 12.49
C VAL A 111 -2.72 -1.73 12.81
N ILE A 112 -3.14 -2.18 13.99
CA ILE A 112 -2.93 -3.59 14.39
C ILE A 112 -3.68 -4.55 13.46
N LEU A 113 -4.93 -4.23 13.10
CA LEU A 113 -5.77 -5.12 12.30
C LEU A 113 -5.23 -5.37 10.89
N HIS A 114 -4.49 -4.43 10.30
CA HIS A 114 -3.90 -4.63 8.97
C HIS A 114 -2.42 -5.05 9.04
N LYS A 115 -1.70 -4.66 10.10
CA LYS A 115 -0.29 -5.02 10.30
C LYS A 115 -0.09 -6.51 10.62
N ALA A 116 -1.03 -7.11 11.33
CA ALA A 116 -1.02 -8.54 11.62
C ALA A 116 -1.17 -9.42 10.35
N PRO A 117 -2.17 -9.20 9.46
CA PRO A 117 -2.24 -9.85 8.16
C PRO A 117 -1.00 -9.62 7.28
N ALA A 118 -0.46 -8.40 7.28
CA ALA A 118 0.75 -8.08 6.53
C ALA A 118 1.98 -8.86 7.04
N ALA A 119 2.15 -8.99 8.36
CA ALA A 119 3.22 -9.79 8.97
C ALA A 119 3.10 -11.27 8.60
N PHE A 120 1.88 -11.82 8.66
CA PHE A 120 1.61 -13.19 8.23
C PHE A 120 1.97 -13.39 6.75
N GLY A 121 1.50 -12.48 5.89
CA GLY A 121 1.76 -12.51 4.45
C GLY A 121 3.24 -12.46 4.11
N LEU A 122 4.00 -11.56 4.76
CA LEU A 122 5.45 -11.45 4.64
C LEU A 122 6.15 -12.76 4.99
N VAL A 123 5.86 -13.33 6.15
CA VAL A 123 6.52 -14.56 6.62
C VAL A 123 6.17 -15.74 5.73
N SER A 124 4.90 -15.87 5.33
CA SER A 124 4.45 -16.91 4.40
C SER A 124 5.17 -16.82 3.05
N PHE A 125 5.37 -15.61 2.54
CA PHE A 125 6.09 -15.38 1.29
C PHE A 125 7.57 -15.70 1.39
N LEU A 126 8.24 -15.25 2.45
CA LEU A 126 9.67 -15.54 2.63
C LEU A 126 9.92 -17.04 2.84
N MET A 127 8.97 -17.75 3.48
CA MET A 127 8.99 -19.22 3.56
C MET A 127 8.85 -19.87 2.18
N HIS A 128 7.97 -19.35 1.31
CA HIS A 128 7.77 -19.85 -0.04
C HIS A 128 8.92 -19.47 -1.01
N ALA A 129 9.59 -18.35 -0.76
CA ALA A 129 10.82 -17.95 -1.45
C ALA A 129 12.02 -18.84 -1.11
N GLY A 130 11.90 -19.71 -0.10
CA GLY A 130 12.92 -20.68 0.30
C GLY A 130 14.03 -20.11 1.17
N LEU A 131 13.81 -18.96 1.82
CA LEU A 131 14.78 -18.37 2.76
C LEU A 131 14.86 -19.18 4.07
N GLU A 132 16.04 -19.21 4.69
CA GLU A 132 16.17 -19.90 5.97
C GLU A 132 15.44 -19.15 7.09
N LYS A 133 14.90 -19.90 8.06
CA LYS A 133 14.08 -19.35 9.16
C LYS A 133 14.76 -18.20 9.91
N LYS A 134 16.08 -18.25 10.08
CA LYS A 134 16.88 -17.19 10.74
C LYS A 134 16.77 -15.85 9.99
N TYR A 135 16.87 -15.88 8.67
CA TYR A 135 16.71 -14.68 7.85
C TYR A 135 15.26 -14.18 7.91
N ILE A 136 14.27 -15.07 7.80
CA ILE A 136 12.85 -14.72 7.88
C ILE A 136 12.52 -14.01 9.21
N GLN A 137 13.06 -14.51 10.33
CA GLN A 137 12.91 -13.88 11.64
C GLN A 137 13.50 -12.47 11.68
N GLY A 138 14.64 -12.23 11.03
CA GLY A 138 15.21 -10.90 10.90
C GLY A 138 14.31 -9.92 10.13
N HIS A 139 13.71 -10.36 9.02
CA HIS A 139 12.79 -9.54 8.22
C HIS A 139 11.49 -9.24 8.99
N LEU A 140 10.94 -10.23 9.71
CA LEU A 140 9.78 -10.04 10.59
C LEU A 140 10.08 -9.08 11.75
N LEU A 141 11.28 -9.18 12.35
CA LEU A 141 11.70 -8.31 13.44
C LEU A 141 11.83 -6.86 12.95
N ALA A 142 12.45 -6.65 11.78
CA ALA A 142 12.52 -5.32 11.17
C ALA A 142 11.13 -4.73 10.91
N PHE A 143 10.22 -5.50 10.33
CA PHE A 143 8.84 -5.08 10.05
C PHE A 143 8.03 -4.75 11.32
N SER A 144 8.10 -5.62 12.33
CA SER A 144 7.38 -5.43 13.58
C SER A 144 7.91 -4.24 14.38
N ALA A 145 9.24 -4.03 14.41
CA ALA A 145 9.90 -2.96 15.17
C ALA A 145 9.81 -1.57 14.51
N ALA A 146 9.66 -1.48 13.19
CA ALA A 146 9.62 -0.20 12.47
C ALA A 146 8.52 0.75 13.00
N ALA A 147 7.26 0.31 13.08
CA ALA A 147 6.17 1.16 13.55
C ALA A 147 6.33 1.62 15.02
N PRO A 148 6.63 0.74 16.00
CA PRO A 148 6.88 1.14 17.38
C PRO A 148 8.00 2.17 17.52
N ILE A 149 9.14 1.94 16.88
CA ILE A 149 10.30 2.83 16.95
C ILE A 149 9.95 4.21 16.41
N VAL A 150 9.32 4.25 15.24
CA VAL A 150 8.93 5.51 14.61
C VAL A 150 7.82 6.20 15.40
N ALA A 151 6.83 5.49 15.93
CA ALA A 151 5.74 6.09 16.71
C ALA A 151 6.25 6.79 17.98
N ILE A 152 7.18 6.15 18.70
CA ILE A 152 7.83 6.75 19.87
C ILE A 152 8.63 7.98 19.45
N ALA A 153 9.46 7.87 18.41
CA ALA A 153 10.25 8.99 17.91
C ALA A 153 9.36 10.17 17.49
N THR A 154 8.30 9.92 16.72
CA THR A 154 7.35 10.94 16.27
C THR A 154 6.64 11.62 17.44
N TYR A 155 6.21 10.87 18.47
CA TYR A 155 5.60 11.46 19.66
C TYR A 155 6.54 12.46 20.34
N PHE A 156 7.78 12.07 20.61
CA PHE A 156 8.74 12.96 21.27
C PHE A 156 9.13 14.15 20.39
N ILE A 157 9.31 13.96 19.09
CA ILE A 157 9.60 15.06 18.15
C ILE A 157 8.47 16.08 18.16
N LEU A 158 7.21 15.66 18.04
CA LEU A 158 6.07 16.56 18.02
C LEU A 158 5.88 17.27 19.36
N HIS A 159 6.08 16.54 20.47
CA HIS A 159 5.97 17.11 21.81
C HIS A 159 7.08 18.11 22.12
N ALA A 160 8.32 17.86 21.64
CA ALA A 160 9.46 18.76 21.86
C ALA A 160 9.44 20.01 20.98
N SER A 161 8.95 19.88 19.74
CA SER A 161 8.97 20.96 18.74
C SER A 161 7.69 21.81 18.73
N GLN A 162 6.67 21.46 19.52
CA GLN A 162 5.33 22.04 19.45
C GLN A 162 4.76 22.07 18.01
N LEU A 163 5.28 21.22 17.12
CA LEU A 163 4.75 21.08 15.77
C LEU A 163 3.33 20.51 15.90
N SER A 164 2.37 21.21 15.31
CA SER A 164 1.01 20.69 15.20
C SER A 164 1.05 19.37 14.43
N ALA A 165 0.38 18.33 14.95
CA ALA A 165 0.21 17.03 14.28
C ALA A 165 -0.34 17.18 12.85
N THR A 166 -1.07 18.26 12.58
CA THR A 166 -1.57 18.66 11.25
C THR A 166 -0.44 18.94 10.26
N GLY A 167 0.69 19.51 10.70
CA GLY A 167 1.87 19.77 9.87
C GLY A 167 2.56 18.48 9.41
N VAL A 168 2.64 17.48 10.28
CA VAL A 168 3.15 16.15 9.94
C VAL A 168 2.21 15.41 8.99
N GLY A 169 0.89 15.54 9.21
CA GLY A 169 -0.12 15.02 8.28
C GLY A 169 0.00 15.62 6.86
N MET A 170 0.31 16.91 6.74
CA MET A 170 0.54 17.55 5.43
C MET A 170 1.82 17.07 4.75
N LEU A 171 2.91 16.83 5.48
CA LEU A 171 4.13 16.22 4.93
C LEU A 171 3.87 14.80 4.43
N PHE A 172 2.99 14.06 5.11
CA PHE A 172 2.57 12.72 4.68
C PHE A 172 1.68 12.75 3.45
N SER A 173 0.72 13.68 3.38
CA SER A 173 -0.09 13.92 2.19
C SER A 173 0.77 14.33 1.00
N PHE A 174 1.84 15.11 1.23
CA PHE A 174 2.82 15.43 0.19
C PHE A 174 3.59 14.20 -0.27
N HIS A 175 4.05 13.33 0.64
CA HIS A 175 4.72 12.07 0.27
C HIS A 175 3.78 11.13 -0.50
N ALA A 176 2.56 10.91 0.00
CA ALA A 176 1.55 10.08 -0.67
C ALA A 176 1.14 10.66 -2.03
N ALA A 177 1.00 11.99 -2.15
CA ALA A 177 0.73 12.66 -3.42
C ALA A 177 1.93 12.56 -4.37
N HIS A 178 3.16 12.65 -3.87
CA HIS A 178 4.35 12.53 -4.70
C HIS A 178 4.52 11.10 -5.23
N VAL A 179 4.38 10.09 -4.38
CA VAL A 179 4.37 8.67 -4.78
C VAL A 179 3.21 8.39 -5.74
N GLY A 180 2.02 8.95 -5.50
CA GLY A 180 0.89 8.89 -6.43
C GLY A 180 1.12 9.63 -7.76
N SER A 181 1.89 10.72 -7.75
CA SER A 181 2.24 11.50 -8.96
C SER A 181 3.30 10.82 -9.82
N GLN A 182 4.18 10.02 -9.22
CA GLN A 182 5.12 9.15 -9.95
C GLN A 182 4.40 7.95 -10.61
N LEU A 183 3.18 7.63 -10.16
CA LEU A 183 2.29 6.63 -10.76
C LEU A 183 1.31 7.23 -11.79
N SER A 184 1.12 8.56 -11.77
CA SER A 184 0.48 9.26 -12.87
C SER A 184 1.46 9.37 -14.03
N LEU A 185 1.40 8.36 -14.91
CA LEU A 185 2.02 8.37 -16.23
C LEU A 185 1.90 9.76 -16.86
N PRO A 186 2.97 10.32 -17.46
CA PRO A 186 2.83 11.55 -18.22
C PRO A 186 1.76 11.31 -19.29
N GLY A 187 0.68 12.10 -19.21
CA GLY A 187 -0.46 12.07 -20.14
C GLY A 187 -0.10 12.52 -21.57
N HIS A 188 1.11 12.21 -22.02
CA HIS A 188 1.60 12.51 -23.36
C HIS A 188 1.52 11.32 -24.32
N LEU A 189 1.11 10.13 -23.85
CA LEU A 189 0.93 8.93 -24.69
C LEU A 189 -0.53 8.46 -24.83
N ILE A 190 -1.52 9.28 -24.41
CA ILE A 190 -2.94 9.07 -24.74
C ILE A 190 -3.43 10.19 -25.68
N LYS A 191 -2.63 10.54 -26.67
CA LYS A 191 -3.17 10.99 -27.95
C LYS A 191 -2.99 9.82 -28.90
N GLY A 192 -4.04 9.01 -29.04
CA GLY A 192 -4.16 8.16 -30.23
C GLY A 192 -3.97 9.03 -31.48
N PRO A 193 -3.50 8.46 -32.61
CA PRO A 193 -3.34 9.21 -33.83
C PRO A 193 -4.64 9.95 -34.13
N PRO A 194 -4.61 11.23 -34.56
CA PRO A 194 -5.81 11.95 -34.87
C PRO A 194 -6.57 11.13 -35.91
N VAL A 195 -7.75 10.63 -35.52
CA VAL A 195 -8.66 9.96 -36.45
C VAL A 195 -9.03 11.03 -37.45
N ARG A 196 -8.36 11.00 -38.60
CA ARG A 196 -8.68 11.82 -39.76
C ARG A 196 -10.02 11.32 -40.25
N LEU A 197 -11.09 11.90 -39.71
CA LEU A 197 -12.44 11.77 -40.23
C LEU A 197 -12.40 12.25 -41.68
N LEU A 198 -12.23 11.30 -42.59
CA LEU A 198 -12.37 11.53 -44.02
C LEU A 198 -13.85 11.89 -44.21
N PRO A 199 -14.18 13.09 -44.73
CA PRO A 199 -15.57 13.48 -44.90
C PRO A 199 -16.20 12.50 -45.90
N HIS A 200 -17.05 11.61 -45.38
CA HIS A 200 -17.99 10.88 -46.21
C HIS A 200 -18.89 11.91 -46.91
N PRO A 201 -19.03 11.86 -48.24
CA PRO A 201 -19.96 12.74 -48.93
C PRO A 201 -21.38 12.42 -48.46
N LEU A 202 -22.04 13.39 -47.82
CA LEU A 202 -23.45 13.30 -47.50
C LEU A 202 -24.25 13.25 -48.82
N PRO A 203 -25.20 12.31 -48.98
CA PRO A 203 -26.11 12.35 -50.12
C PRO A 203 -26.96 13.61 -50.05
N HIS A 204 -26.99 14.37 -51.15
CA HIS A 204 -27.85 15.54 -51.32
C HIS A 204 -29.32 15.13 -51.20
N VAL A 205 -29.94 15.37 -50.04
CA VAL A 205 -31.40 15.34 -49.90
C VAL A 205 -31.93 16.75 -50.14
N LYS A 206 -32.56 16.95 -51.30
CA LYS A 206 -33.38 18.13 -51.60
C LYS A 206 -34.74 17.97 -50.92
N GLY A 207 -35.12 18.91 -50.05
CA GLY A 207 -36.48 19.09 -49.54
C GLY A 207 -36.42 20.08 -48.37
N GLY A 208 -36.87 21.34 -48.50
CA GLY A 208 -38.27 21.74 -48.58
C GLY A 208 -38.75 22.10 -47.15
N PRO A 209 -39.19 23.35 -46.87
CA PRO A 209 -39.35 23.81 -45.49
C PRO A 209 -40.61 23.24 -44.86
N GLY A 210 -40.42 22.49 -43.78
CA GLY A 210 -41.49 22.01 -42.91
C GLY A 210 -41.45 20.50 -42.73
N GLN A 211 -40.98 20.08 -41.55
CA GLN A 211 -41.25 18.83 -40.82
C GLN A 211 -39.97 18.27 -40.13
N PRO A 212 -40.06 17.47 -39.05
CA PRO A 212 -40.90 17.65 -37.86
C PRO A 212 -40.22 17.10 -36.57
N VAL A 213 -40.90 17.26 -35.45
CA VAL A 213 -40.64 16.73 -34.10
C VAL A 213 -40.73 15.18 -34.04
N ARG A 214 -40.03 14.43 -34.91
CA ARG A 214 -40.17 12.95 -34.98
C ARG A 214 -38.89 12.12 -34.82
N LEU A 215 -37.73 12.72 -34.58
CA LEU A 215 -36.48 11.96 -34.40
C LEU A 215 -36.10 11.68 -32.94
N LEU A 216 -36.92 12.12 -31.97
CA LEU A 216 -36.65 11.97 -30.53
C LEU A 216 -37.29 10.71 -29.91
N LEU A 217 -37.86 9.78 -30.69
CA LEU A 217 -38.59 8.62 -30.17
C LEU A 217 -38.01 7.24 -30.52
N ASP A 218 -36.97 7.14 -31.37
CA ASP A 218 -36.46 5.83 -31.81
C ASP A 218 -35.14 5.39 -31.13
N LEU A 219 -34.61 6.14 -30.14
CA LEU A 219 -33.36 5.78 -29.44
C LEU A 219 -33.53 5.48 -27.94
N LEU A 220 -34.60 4.81 -27.53
CA LEU A 220 -34.66 4.18 -26.20
C LEU A 220 -34.87 2.66 -26.33
N PRO A 221 -33.87 1.82 -26.04
CA PRO A 221 -34.09 0.39 -25.88
C PRO A 221 -34.64 0.08 -24.47
N LEU A 222 -35.68 -0.74 -24.41
CA LEU A 222 -36.02 -1.55 -23.23
C LEU A 222 -34.95 -2.63 -23.02
#